data_AF-A0A371PQP2-F1
#
_entry.id   AF-A0A371PQP2-F1
#
_cell.length_a   1.000
_cell.length_b   1.000
_cell.length_c   1.000
_cell.angle_alpha   90.00
_cell.angle_beta   90.00
_cell.angle_gamma   90.00
#
_symmetry.space_group_name_H-M   'P 1'
#
loop_
_entity.id
_entity.type
_entity.pdbx_description
1 polymer ?
#
loop_
_entity_poly.entity_id
_entity_poly.type
_entity_poly.pdbx_seq_one_letter_code
_entity_poly.pdbx_strand_id
1 'polypeptide(L)'
;MLISTLRRRRHFAAALLLSAAIPLTACGQQRVAASAPSASPSSSPSPSGSGASPYVEPGAHDGAPHYNENNANRRPREMSPANAKDAQREADRIEPVLKRLWKQGKWDPKSVRSAMLALGYKEQRTGPKGEQPGGKLDVRSMEPRYEGDHYVTPEGARIGLHVHSDACVTAFVQKTNYQVQVNGPYMESGCFEPPFGH
;
A
#
# COMPACT_ATOMS: atom_id res chain seq x y z
N MET A 1 -42.94 -26.62 36.09
CA MET A 1 -42.61 -25.96 37.37
C MET A 1 -41.62 -24.84 37.05
N LEU A 2 -42.04 -23.60 36.74
CA LEU A 2 -42.35 -22.47 37.65
C LEU A 2 -41.20 -22.25 38.67
N ILE A 3 -40.57 -21.07 38.85
CA ILE A 3 -41.12 -19.72 38.97
C ILE A 3 -40.12 -18.62 38.50
N SER A 4 -40.71 -17.57 37.91
CA SER A 4 -40.26 -16.23 37.52
C SER A 4 -39.49 -15.38 38.56
N THR A 5 -38.84 -14.30 38.12
CA THR A 5 -39.24 -12.90 38.48
C THR A 5 -38.45 -11.82 37.73
N LEU A 6 -39.20 -10.92 37.10
CA LEU A 6 -38.81 -9.57 36.66
C LEU A 6 -38.65 -8.64 37.88
N ARG A 7 -37.69 -7.70 37.84
CA ARG A 7 -37.83 -6.38 38.50
C ARG A 7 -36.67 -5.45 38.12
N ARG A 8 -36.77 -4.11 37.99
CA ARG A 8 -37.79 -3.11 37.60
C ARG A 8 -37.10 -1.75 37.86
N ARG A 9 -37.03 -0.84 36.85
CA ARG A 9 -37.17 0.64 36.89
C ARG A 9 -36.25 1.45 37.85
N ARG A 10 -35.92 2.74 37.67
CA ARG A 10 -36.10 3.86 36.71
C ARG A 10 -35.32 5.06 37.33
N HIS A 11 -35.07 6.10 36.53
CA HIS A 11 -35.23 7.55 36.83
C HIS A 11 -34.00 8.48 36.72
N PHE A 12 -34.05 9.28 35.64
CA PHE A 12 -33.99 10.75 35.52
C PHE A 12 -32.74 11.61 35.82
N ALA A 13 -32.66 12.65 34.97
CA ALA A 13 -31.99 13.97 35.06
C ALA A 13 -30.65 14.07 34.29
N ALA A 14 -30.55 14.74 33.14
CA ALA A 14 -30.71 16.17 32.82
C ALA A 14 -29.55 17.07 33.34
N ALA A 15 -28.68 17.52 32.43
CA ALA A 15 -27.90 18.77 32.43
C ALA A 15 -27.12 18.83 31.09
N LEU A 16 -27.45 19.65 30.08
CA LEU A 16 -27.24 21.11 29.94
C LEU A 16 -25.78 21.52 30.19
N LEU A 17 -25.00 21.81 29.12
CA LEU A 17 -24.48 23.15 28.77
C LEU A 17 -23.19 23.15 27.90
N LEU A 18 -23.19 24.13 27.00
CA LEU A 18 -22.09 24.97 26.50
C LEU A 18 -21.28 24.58 25.24
N SER A 19 -21.68 25.31 24.18
CA SER A 19 -21.02 25.64 22.93
C SER A 19 -19.61 26.25 23.09
N ALA A 20 -18.73 25.93 22.14
CA ALA A 20 -17.69 26.84 21.67
C ALA A 20 -17.44 26.57 20.17
N ALA A 21 -18.05 27.38 19.31
CA ALA A 21 -17.70 27.45 17.89
C ALA A 21 -16.52 28.43 17.75
N ILE A 22 -15.41 27.96 17.16
CA ILE A 22 -14.23 28.78 16.87
C ILE A 22 -14.34 29.23 15.40
N PRO A 23 -14.63 30.50 15.08
CA PRO A 23 -14.44 31.02 13.74
C PRO A 23 -12.96 31.35 13.53
N LEU A 24 -12.28 30.54 12.71
CA LEU A 24 -10.96 30.87 12.18
C LEU A 24 -11.10 32.03 11.19
N THR A 25 -10.84 33.25 11.66
CA THR A 25 -10.64 34.42 10.79
C THR A 25 -9.19 34.45 10.32
N ALA A 26 -8.91 33.92 9.14
CA ALA A 26 -7.65 34.16 8.43
C ALA A 26 -7.93 35.04 7.21
N CYS A 27 -7.60 36.33 7.34
CA CYS A 27 -7.70 37.34 6.30
C CYS A 27 -6.66 37.08 5.20
N GLY A 28 -7.14 36.71 4.00
CA GLY A 28 -6.34 36.79 2.77
C GLY A 28 -6.21 38.26 2.34
N GLN A 29 -5.08 38.89 2.66
CA GLN A 29 -4.79 40.25 2.19
C GLN A 29 -4.00 40.18 0.87
N GLN A 30 -4.73 40.14 -0.24
CA GLN A 30 -4.17 40.28 -1.59
C GLN A 30 -3.75 41.73 -1.82
N ARG A 31 -2.45 42.02 -1.80
CA ARG A 31 -1.92 43.34 -2.20
C ARG A 31 -1.71 43.37 -3.71
N VAL A 32 -2.66 43.95 -4.42
CA VAL A 32 -2.41 44.57 -5.72
C VAL A 32 -2.19 46.06 -5.45
N ALA A 33 -0.98 46.55 -5.71
CA ALA A 33 -0.72 47.98 -5.83
C ALA A 33 -0.13 48.22 -7.23
N ALA A 34 -0.97 48.75 -8.11
CA ALA A 34 -0.53 49.37 -9.35
C ALA A 34 -0.35 50.87 -9.08
N SER A 35 0.83 51.41 -9.41
CA SER A 35 1.03 52.61 -10.27
C SER A 35 2.42 53.21 -10.06
N ALA A 36 3.11 53.44 -11.19
CA ALA A 36 4.48 53.91 -11.33
C ALA A 36 4.67 55.41 -10.97
N PRO A 37 5.90 55.95 -11.04
CA PRO A 37 6.35 56.52 -12.31
C PRO A 37 7.81 56.24 -12.70
N SER A 38 8.05 56.51 -13.99
CA SER A 38 9.23 56.26 -14.82
C SER A 38 10.62 56.59 -14.26
N ALA A 39 11.55 55.66 -14.48
CA ALA A 39 12.98 55.92 -14.67
C ALA A 39 13.50 55.05 -15.84
N SER A 40 14.39 55.64 -16.64
CA SER A 40 14.86 55.23 -17.97
C SER A 40 15.26 53.75 -18.17
N PRO A 41 15.13 53.18 -19.39
CA PRO A 41 15.60 51.83 -19.68
C PRO A 41 17.11 51.83 -19.92
N SER A 42 17.89 51.42 -18.93
CA SER A 42 19.28 51.01 -19.15
C SER A 42 19.27 49.54 -19.57
N SER A 43 19.33 49.31 -20.88
CA SER A 43 19.49 48.01 -21.51
C SER A 43 20.80 47.35 -21.07
N SER A 44 20.75 46.49 -20.06
CA SER A 44 21.82 45.55 -19.76
C SER A 44 21.38 44.15 -20.22
N PRO A 45 22.05 43.51 -21.19
CA PRO A 45 21.74 42.15 -21.55
C PRO A 45 22.06 41.26 -20.33
N SER A 46 21.04 40.66 -19.73
CA SER A 46 21.25 39.57 -18.78
C SER A 46 21.91 38.42 -19.54
N PRO A 47 23.02 37.86 -19.05
CA PRO A 47 23.63 36.70 -19.70
C PRO A 47 22.58 35.60 -19.71
N SER A 48 22.31 35.07 -20.90
CA SER A 48 21.54 33.86 -21.12
C SER A 48 22.08 32.82 -20.16
N GLY A 49 21.36 32.57 -19.06
CA GLY A 49 21.69 31.50 -18.13
C GLY A 49 21.74 30.24 -18.97
N SER A 50 22.94 29.70 -19.15
CA SER A 50 23.13 28.36 -19.69
C SER A 50 22.28 27.47 -18.80
N GLY A 51 21.12 27.05 -19.32
CA GLY A 51 20.23 26.14 -18.62
C GLY A 51 21.08 24.98 -18.17
N ALA A 52 21.14 24.75 -16.86
CA ALA A 52 21.83 23.59 -16.32
C ALA A 52 21.32 22.38 -17.10
N SER A 53 22.24 21.56 -17.62
CA SER A 53 21.87 20.31 -18.27
C SER A 53 20.90 19.58 -17.34
N PRO A 54 19.76 19.05 -17.84
CA PRO A 54 18.78 18.38 -16.99
C PRO A 54 19.50 17.37 -16.11
N TYR A 55 19.37 17.47 -14.80
CA TYR A 55 19.92 16.46 -13.91
C TYR A 55 19.24 15.14 -14.26
N VAL A 56 20.02 14.21 -14.83
CA VAL A 56 19.59 12.85 -15.08
C VAL A 56 19.97 12.03 -13.86
N GLU A 57 18.96 11.58 -13.14
CA GLU A 57 19.18 10.76 -11.96
C GLU A 57 19.76 9.39 -12.34
N PRO A 58 20.77 8.86 -11.61
CA PRO A 58 21.28 7.52 -11.85
C PRO A 58 20.16 6.46 -11.81
N GLY A 59 20.06 5.68 -12.88
CA GLY A 59 19.03 4.64 -13.04
C GLY A 59 17.67 5.14 -13.56
N ALA A 60 17.47 6.45 -13.76
CA ALA A 60 16.23 6.99 -14.32
C ALA A 60 16.15 6.81 -15.85
N HIS A 61 17.26 6.55 -16.55
CA HIS A 61 17.32 6.51 -18.02
C HIS A 61 16.62 7.74 -18.65
N ASP A 62 15.75 7.53 -19.65
CA ASP A 62 14.91 8.56 -20.28
C ASP A 62 13.66 8.89 -19.44
N GLY A 63 13.64 8.50 -18.16
CA GLY A 63 12.54 8.69 -17.24
C GLY A 63 12.36 10.14 -16.80
N ALA A 64 11.20 10.41 -16.22
CA ALA A 64 10.89 11.72 -15.66
C ALA A 64 11.94 12.14 -14.60
N PRO A 65 12.25 13.45 -14.47
CA PRO A 65 13.01 13.94 -13.32
C PRO A 65 12.41 13.42 -12.01
N HIS A 66 13.24 13.12 -11.02
CA HIS A 66 12.84 12.57 -9.71
C HIS A 66 12.31 11.12 -9.72
N TYR A 67 12.59 10.33 -10.78
CA TYR A 67 12.09 8.96 -10.90
C TYR A 67 12.32 8.08 -9.66
N ASN A 68 13.51 8.09 -9.05
CA ASN A 68 13.78 7.21 -7.92
C ASN A 68 13.09 7.68 -6.64
N GLU A 69 12.97 9.00 -6.44
CA GLU A 69 12.25 9.59 -5.30
C GLU A 69 10.76 9.23 -5.39
N ASN A 70 10.19 9.41 -6.58
CA ASN A 70 8.83 9.07 -6.93
C ASN A 70 8.49 7.58 -6.76
N ASN A 71 9.46 6.70 -6.97
CA ASN A 71 9.28 5.24 -6.84
C ASN A 71 9.92 4.65 -5.59
N ALA A 72 10.37 5.47 -4.63
CA ALA A 72 11.05 5.00 -3.43
C ALA A 72 10.15 4.06 -2.59
N ASN A 73 8.85 4.35 -2.52
CA ASN A 73 7.85 3.53 -1.83
C ASN A 73 7.69 2.13 -2.45
N ARG A 74 7.98 1.99 -3.75
CA ARG A 74 7.95 0.72 -4.51
C ARG A 74 9.26 -0.05 -4.45
N ARG A 75 10.24 0.39 -3.66
CA ARG A 75 11.44 -0.40 -3.38
C ARG A 75 11.20 -1.25 -2.13
N PRO A 76 11.35 -2.59 -2.21
CA PRO A 76 11.30 -3.41 -1.02
C PRO A 76 12.48 -3.05 -0.11
N ARG A 77 12.28 -3.11 1.21
CA ARG A 77 13.39 -2.98 2.16
C ARG A 77 14.41 -4.11 1.96
N GLU A 78 15.63 -3.86 2.40
CA GLU A 78 16.66 -4.89 2.41
C GLU A 78 16.32 -6.03 3.37
N MET A 79 16.69 -7.25 2.99
CA MET A 79 16.62 -8.45 3.82
C MET A 79 17.99 -8.81 4.33
N SER A 80 18.09 -9.23 5.59
CA SER A 80 19.30 -9.91 6.06
C SER A 80 19.52 -11.24 5.32
N PRO A 81 20.78 -11.68 5.07
CA PRO A 81 21.05 -12.93 4.37
C PRO A 81 20.48 -14.18 5.05
N ALA A 82 20.38 -14.18 6.38
CA ALA A 82 19.77 -15.30 7.12
C ALA A 82 18.26 -15.37 6.86
N ASN A 83 17.56 -14.23 6.95
CA ASN A 83 16.12 -14.19 6.78
C ASN A 83 15.72 -14.40 5.31
N ALA A 84 16.57 -13.99 4.35
CA ALA A 84 16.41 -14.32 2.94
C ALA A 84 16.44 -15.84 2.68
N LYS A 85 17.37 -16.57 3.33
CA LYS A 85 17.41 -18.05 3.23
C LYS A 85 16.17 -18.70 3.81
N ASP A 86 15.64 -18.18 4.91
CA ASP A 86 14.41 -18.69 5.52
C ASP A 86 13.20 -18.44 4.62
N ALA A 87 13.10 -17.23 4.07
CA ALA A 87 12.05 -16.89 3.13
C ALA A 87 12.13 -17.71 1.84
N GLN A 88 13.34 -18.02 1.35
CA GLN A 88 13.50 -18.92 0.22
C GLN A 88 12.97 -20.34 0.51
N ARG A 89 13.20 -20.88 1.71
CA ARG A 89 12.63 -22.19 2.08
C ARG A 89 11.11 -22.18 2.09
N GLU A 90 10.50 -21.08 2.53
CA GLU A 90 9.04 -20.92 2.46
C GLU A 90 8.54 -20.75 1.01
N ALA A 91 9.28 -20.02 0.16
CA ALA A 91 8.99 -19.92 -1.26
C ALA A 91 9.02 -21.30 -1.95
N ASP A 92 10.06 -22.10 -1.71
CA ASP A 92 10.22 -23.45 -2.25
C ASP A 92 9.09 -24.39 -1.79
N ARG A 93 8.55 -24.17 -0.59
CA ARG A 93 7.42 -24.93 -0.05
C ARG A 93 6.08 -24.54 -0.69
N ILE A 94 5.90 -23.26 -1.00
CA ILE A 94 4.66 -22.71 -1.58
C ILE A 94 4.57 -22.99 -3.08
N GLU A 95 5.68 -22.85 -3.81
CA GLU A 95 5.71 -22.95 -5.27
C GLU A 95 5.03 -24.21 -5.83
N PRO A 96 5.31 -25.45 -5.38
CA PRO A 96 4.66 -26.63 -5.91
C PRO A 96 3.14 -26.65 -5.66
N VAL A 97 2.67 -26.02 -4.59
CA VAL A 97 1.23 -25.87 -4.32
C VAL A 97 0.58 -24.91 -5.31
N LEU A 98 1.20 -23.76 -5.57
CA LEU A 98 0.68 -22.81 -6.56
C LEU A 98 0.71 -23.38 -7.96
N LYS A 99 1.78 -24.09 -8.33
CA LYS A 99 1.87 -24.82 -9.60
C LYS A 99 0.73 -25.81 -9.77
N ARG A 100 0.37 -26.55 -8.72
CA ARG A 100 -0.76 -27.48 -8.73
C ARG A 100 -2.09 -26.75 -8.88
N LEU A 101 -2.31 -25.67 -8.14
CA LEU A 101 -3.54 -24.86 -8.23
C LEU A 101 -3.72 -24.26 -9.62
N TRP A 102 -2.65 -23.72 -10.19
CA TRP A 102 -2.63 -23.19 -11.55
C TRP A 102 -3.04 -24.25 -12.58
N LYS A 103 -2.41 -25.44 -12.53
CA LYS A 103 -2.75 -26.56 -13.41
C LYS A 103 -4.21 -27.04 -13.26
N GLN A 104 -4.80 -26.88 -12.08
CA GLN A 104 -6.18 -27.27 -11.78
C GLN A 104 -7.22 -26.18 -12.10
N GLY A 105 -6.78 -25.00 -12.53
CA GLY A 105 -7.69 -23.89 -12.74
C GLY A 105 -8.18 -23.18 -11.47
N LYS A 106 -7.52 -23.42 -10.34
CA LYS A 106 -7.96 -22.97 -9.00
C LYS A 106 -7.16 -21.76 -8.54
N TRP A 107 -7.27 -20.67 -9.28
CA TRP A 107 -6.55 -19.41 -8.99
C TRP A 107 -7.36 -18.41 -8.16
N ASP A 108 -8.60 -18.71 -7.80
CA ASP A 108 -9.42 -17.80 -6.99
C ASP A 108 -8.86 -17.65 -5.55
N PRO A 109 -9.02 -16.48 -4.91
CA PRO A 109 -8.46 -16.23 -3.57
C PRO A 109 -8.89 -17.25 -2.51
N LYS A 110 -10.11 -17.79 -2.60
CA LYS A 110 -10.63 -18.75 -1.61
C LYS A 110 -9.95 -20.10 -1.74
N SER A 111 -9.77 -20.61 -2.96
CA SER A 111 -9.02 -21.85 -3.21
C SER A 111 -7.57 -21.73 -2.79
N VAL A 112 -6.93 -20.61 -3.14
CA VAL A 112 -5.52 -20.33 -2.80
C VAL A 112 -5.32 -20.25 -1.29
N ARG A 113 -6.15 -19.46 -0.61
CA ARG A 113 -6.17 -19.35 0.85
C ARG A 113 -6.34 -20.70 1.53
N SER A 114 -7.29 -21.51 1.07
CA SER A 114 -7.53 -22.84 1.62
C SER A 114 -6.29 -23.75 1.50
N ALA A 115 -5.59 -23.69 0.37
CA ALA A 115 -4.36 -24.45 0.16
C ALA A 115 -3.20 -23.96 1.04
N MET A 116 -3.07 -22.65 1.25
CA MET A 116 -2.06 -22.06 2.13
C MET A 116 -2.33 -22.40 3.61
N LEU A 117 -3.59 -22.37 4.03
CA LEU A 117 -3.99 -22.82 5.36
C LEU A 117 -3.72 -24.31 5.57
N ALA A 118 -3.91 -25.15 4.54
CA ALA A 118 -3.57 -26.57 4.59
C ALA A 118 -2.06 -26.84 4.70
N LEU A 119 -1.20 -25.89 4.32
CA LEU A 119 0.23 -25.92 4.60
C LEU A 119 0.57 -25.55 6.06
N GLY A 120 -0.40 -25.08 6.85
CA GLY A 120 -0.22 -24.69 8.25
C GLY A 120 0.05 -23.21 8.46
N TYR A 121 -0.02 -22.38 7.41
CA TYR A 121 0.07 -20.93 7.57
C TYR A 121 -1.18 -20.39 8.28
N LYS A 122 -1.01 -19.27 9.00
CA LYS A 122 -2.09 -18.58 9.71
C LYS A 122 -2.38 -17.26 9.02
N GLU A 123 -3.65 -17.04 8.69
CA GLU A 123 -4.10 -15.76 8.16
C GLU A 123 -3.84 -14.62 9.12
N GLN A 124 -3.32 -13.52 8.59
CA GLN A 124 -3.36 -12.24 9.26
C GLN A 124 -4.83 -11.86 9.44
N ARG A 125 -5.25 -11.75 10.69
CA ARG A 125 -6.57 -11.25 11.06
C ARG A 125 -6.41 -9.92 11.75
N THR A 126 -7.36 -9.03 11.51
CA THR A 126 -7.57 -7.86 12.34
C THR A 126 -8.82 -8.14 13.18
N GLY A 127 -8.65 -8.20 14.49
CA GLY A 127 -9.71 -8.30 15.47
C GLY A 127 -10.61 -7.07 15.43
N PRO A 128 -11.80 -7.16 16.04
CA PRO A 128 -12.84 -6.13 15.98
C PRO A 128 -12.43 -4.76 16.58
N LYS A 129 -11.29 -4.69 17.28
CA LYS A 129 -10.72 -3.46 17.85
C LYS A 129 -9.42 -3.00 17.16
N GLY A 130 -9.13 -3.51 15.96
CA GLY A 130 -7.89 -3.20 15.24
C GLY A 130 -6.67 -4.01 15.69
N GLU A 131 -6.85 -4.90 16.66
CA GLU A 131 -5.79 -5.81 17.15
C GLU A 131 -5.40 -6.77 16.03
N GLN A 132 -4.14 -7.08 15.80
CA GLN A 132 -3.73 -8.14 14.88
C GLN A 132 -3.41 -9.41 15.68
N PRO A 133 -4.38 -10.30 15.99
CA PRO A 133 -4.22 -11.48 16.86
C PRO A 133 -3.23 -12.55 16.36
N GLY A 134 -2.40 -12.23 15.37
CA GLY A 134 -1.35 -13.09 14.85
C GLY A 134 -1.78 -13.83 13.60
N GLY A 135 -0.83 -13.95 12.69
CA GLY A 135 -0.99 -14.50 11.35
C GLY A 135 0.00 -13.83 10.42
N LYS A 136 0.63 -14.61 9.56
CA LYS A 136 1.70 -14.16 8.65
C LYS A 136 1.23 -14.11 7.20
N LEU A 137 0.10 -14.74 6.90
CA LEU A 137 -0.41 -14.94 5.55
C LEU A 137 -1.52 -13.92 5.23
N ASP A 138 -1.37 -13.24 4.10
CA ASP A 138 -2.42 -12.45 3.47
C ASP A 138 -2.68 -12.99 2.06
N VAL A 139 -3.94 -13.24 1.72
CA VAL A 139 -4.37 -13.71 0.40
C VAL A 139 -5.51 -12.84 -0.08
N ARG A 140 -5.29 -12.15 -1.20
CA ARG A 140 -6.21 -11.15 -1.77
C ARG A 140 -6.45 -11.42 -3.26
N SER A 141 -7.48 -10.80 -3.81
CA SER A 141 -7.66 -10.73 -5.27
C SER A 141 -6.52 -9.96 -5.94
N MET A 142 -6.38 -10.12 -7.25
CA MET A 142 -5.52 -9.25 -8.06
C MET A 142 -6.00 -7.79 -7.98
N GLU A 143 -5.10 -6.85 -8.21
CA GLU A 143 -5.46 -5.43 -8.28
C GLU A 143 -5.99 -5.06 -9.67
N PRO A 144 -6.92 -4.10 -9.76
CA PRO A 144 -7.35 -3.57 -11.04
C PRO A 144 -6.19 -2.85 -11.73
N ARG A 145 -6.12 -3.00 -13.05
CA ARG A 145 -5.16 -2.31 -13.92
C ARG A 145 -5.88 -1.69 -15.10
N TYR A 146 -5.39 -0.55 -15.56
CA TYR A 146 -5.97 0.15 -16.70
C TYR A 146 -5.51 -0.52 -18.00
N GLU A 147 -6.46 -1.01 -18.80
CA GLU A 147 -6.22 -1.65 -20.09
C GLU A 147 -7.10 -0.97 -21.14
N GLY A 148 -6.48 -0.38 -22.18
CA GLY A 148 -7.20 0.36 -23.21
C GLY A 148 -7.88 1.61 -22.66
N ASP A 149 -9.18 1.54 -22.43
CA ASP A 149 -10.05 2.63 -21.99
C ASP A 149 -10.78 2.36 -20.66
N HIS A 150 -10.49 1.27 -19.97
CA HIS A 150 -11.15 0.90 -18.72
C HIS A 150 -10.24 0.14 -17.75
N TYR A 151 -10.69 0.01 -16.50
CA TYR A 151 -10.03 -0.82 -15.51
C TYR A 151 -10.49 -2.27 -15.62
N VAL A 152 -9.53 -3.18 -15.69
CA VAL A 152 -9.74 -4.64 -15.68
C VAL A 152 -9.11 -5.19 -14.41
N THR A 153 -9.84 -6.05 -13.69
CA THR A 153 -9.26 -6.84 -12.60
C THR A 153 -9.00 -8.25 -13.11
N PRO A 154 -7.72 -8.66 -13.25
CA PRO A 154 -7.41 -10.02 -13.67
C PRO A 154 -7.96 -11.05 -12.68
N GLU A 155 -8.43 -12.20 -13.18
CA GLU A 155 -8.72 -13.31 -12.30
C GLU A 155 -7.44 -13.89 -11.71
N GLY A 156 -7.44 -14.09 -10.39
CA GLY A 156 -6.32 -14.68 -9.69
C GLY A 156 -6.29 -14.29 -8.23
N ALA A 157 -5.21 -14.68 -7.57
CA ALA A 157 -4.93 -14.32 -6.20
C ALA A 157 -3.48 -13.91 -6.04
N ARG A 158 -3.26 -12.91 -5.18
CA ARG A 158 -1.95 -12.51 -4.67
C ARG A 158 -1.80 -13.00 -3.24
N ILE A 159 -0.58 -13.35 -2.88
CA ILE A 159 -0.19 -13.91 -1.60
C ILE A 159 0.97 -13.08 -1.05
N GLY A 160 0.85 -12.64 0.19
CA GLY A 160 1.92 -12.04 0.97
C GLY A 160 2.11 -12.87 2.24
N LEU A 161 3.28 -13.47 2.41
CA LEU A 161 3.64 -14.21 3.62
C LEU A 161 4.80 -13.49 4.33
N HIS A 162 4.56 -12.98 5.54
CA HIS A 162 5.59 -12.41 6.40
C HIS A 162 6.39 -13.54 7.05
N VAL A 163 7.64 -13.76 6.62
CA VAL A 163 8.50 -14.81 7.20
C VAL A 163 9.19 -14.27 8.45
N HIS A 164 9.80 -13.10 8.31
CA HIS A 164 10.45 -12.31 9.36
C HIS A 164 10.02 -10.84 9.26
N SER A 165 10.50 -9.98 10.16
CA SER A 165 10.18 -8.54 10.13
C SER A 165 10.77 -7.80 8.93
N ASP A 166 11.84 -8.32 8.34
CA ASP A 166 12.55 -7.80 7.18
C ASP A 166 12.36 -8.65 5.92
N ALA A 167 11.67 -9.81 5.99
CA ALA A 167 11.59 -10.77 4.89
C ALA A 167 10.16 -11.28 4.63
N CYS A 168 9.77 -11.22 3.36
CA CYS A 168 8.50 -11.67 2.82
C CYS A 168 8.70 -12.72 1.74
N VAL A 169 7.70 -13.59 1.59
CA VAL A 169 7.43 -14.30 0.34
C VAL A 169 6.23 -13.63 -0.33
N THR A 170 6.42 -13.20 -1.57
CA THR A 170 5.35 -12.70 -2.42
C THR A 170 5.06 -13.70 -3.52
N ALA A 171 3.78 -13.92 -3.80
CA ALA A 171 3.41 -14.82 -4.87
C ALA A 171 2.08 -14.41 -5.50
N PHE A 172 1.84 -14.90 -6.69
CA PHE A 172 0.53 -14.86 -7.30
C PHE A 172 0.26 -16.12 -8.11
N VAL A 173 -1.02 -16.39 -8.32
CA VAL A 173 -1.49 -17.36 -9.30
C VAL A 173 -2.66 -16.75 -10.04
N GLN A 174 -2.59 -16.79 -11.36
CA GLN A 174 -3.61 -16.26 -12.26
C GLN A 174 -3.76 -17.18 -13.46
N LYS A 175 -4.71 -16.90 -14.35
CA LYS A 175 -5.01 -17.75 -15.50
C LYS A 175 -3.80 -18.01 -16.40
N THR A 176 -2.98 -16.99 -16.63
CA THR A 176 -1.85 -17.04 -17.57
C THR A 176 -0.60 -17.70 -16.98
N ASN A 177 -0.33 -17.52 -15.69
CA ASN A 177 0.88 -18.02 -15.02
C ASN A 177 0.76 -17.97 -13.49
N TYR A 178 1.81 -18.42 -12.81
CA TYR A 178 2.03 -18.22 -11.38
C TYR A 178 3.48 -17.78 -11.16
N GLN A 179 3.75 -17.15 -10.02
CA GLN A 179 5.11 -16.78 -9.63
C GLN A 179 5.24 -16.75 -8.11
N VAL A 180 6.44 -17.05 -7.62
CA VAL A 180 6.85 -16.89 -6.23
C VAL A 180 8.18 -16.14 -6.21
N GLN A 181 8.31 -15.17 -5.31
CA GLN A 181 9.53 -14.39 -5.10
C GLN A 181 9.77 -14.17 -3.61
N VAL A 182 11.02 -13.88 -3.27
CA VAL A 182 11.45 -13.48 -1.94
C VAL A 182 11.91 -12.03 -2.01
N ASN A 183 11.40 -11.19 -1.12
CA ASN A 183 11.69 -9.76 -1.07
C ASN A 183 11.51 -9.25 0.35
N GLY A 184 12.12 -8.11 0.69
CA GLY A 184 11.78 -7.44 1.95
C GLY A 184 10.41 -6.74 1.87
N PRO A 185 9.86 -6.33 3.02
CA PRO A 185 8.60 -5.61 3.04
C PRO A 185 8.76 -4.22 2.41
N TYR A 186 7.74 -3.78 1.69
CA TYR A 186 7.52 -2.41 1.28
C TYR A 186 7.09 -1.56 2.48
N MET A 187 7.46 -0.27 2.47
CA MET A 187 7.29 0.59 3.64
C MET A 187 5.83 0.74 4.10
N GLU A 188 4.90 0.79 3.15
CA GLU A 188 3.49 1.10 3.42
C GLU A 188 2.57 -0.12 3.36
N SER A 189 2.87 -1.05 2.47
CA SER A 189 2.00 -2.16 2.10
C SER A 189 2.50 -3.52 2.61
N GLY A 190 3.57 -3.55 3.40
CA GLY A 190 4.13 -4.77 3.96
C GLY A 190 4.66 -5.67 2.84
N CYS A 191 4.19 -6.91 2.75
CA CYS A 191 4.67 -7.80 1.69
C CYS A 191 4.18 -7.44 0.27
N PHE A 192 3.09 -6.68 0.09
CA PHE A 192 2.63 -6.37 -1.26
C PHE A 192 3.32 -5.14 -1.83
N GLU A 193 3.71 -5.18 -3.09
CA GLU A 193 4.17 -3.98 -3.79
C GLU A 193 3.03 -2.95 -3.89
N PRO A 194 3.27 -1.66 -3.61
CA PRO A 194 2.28 -0.61 -3.83
C PRO A 194 1.87 -0.53 -5.30
N PRO A 195 0.57 -0.26 -5.59
CA PRO A 195 0.07 -0.21 -6.96
C PRO A 195 0.61 0.99 -7.78
N PHE A 196 1.09 2.05 -7.12
CA PHE A 196 1.57 3.27 -7.78
C PHE A 196 2.78 3.88 -7.07
N GLY A 197 3.65 4.53 -7.85
CA GLY A 197 4.63 5.52 -7.38
C GLY A 197 4.04 6.93 -7.50
N HIS A 198 4.70 7.90 -6.90
CA HIS A 198 4.27 9.31 -6.88
C HIS A 198 4.72 10.13 -8.09
#